data_AF-A0A6D2HJX3-F1
#
_entry.id   AF-A0A6D2HJX3-F1
#
_cell.length_a   1.000
_cell.length_b   1.000
_cell.length_c   1.000
_cell.angle_alpha   90.00
_cell.angle_beta   90.00
_cell.angle_gamma   90.00
#
_symmetry.space_group_name_H-M   'P 1'
#
loop_
_entity.id
_entity.type
_entity.pdbx_description
1 polymer ?
#
loop_
_entity_poly.entity_id
_entity_poly.type
_entity_poly.pdbx_seq_one_letter_code
_entity_poly.pdbx_strand_id
1 'polypeptide(L)'
;MPRGTTLLVNAWAIHRDPNTWDDPDSFKPERFEKEEEAQKLMAFGLGRRSCPGSGLAQRILGLALGSLIQCFEWERVGKEEVDMKEGTGNTVPKAIPLKAVCKARPFLHNIIS
;
A
#
# COMPACT_ATOMS: atom_id res chain seq x y z
N MET A 1 -12.64 -27.52 13.24
CA MET A 1 -13.60 -26.64 12.55
C MET A 1 -14.73 -27.48 11.97
N PRO A 2 -15.97 -27.39 12.50
CA PRO A 2 -17.14 -28.04 11.89
C PRO A 2 -17.40 -27.53 10.46
N ARG A 3 -17.99 -28.38 9.61
CA ARG A 3 -18.42 -27.99 8.27
C ARG A 3 -19.39 -26.80 8.34
N GLY A 4 -19.19 -25.81 7.48
CA GLY A 4 -20.05 -24.61 7.42
C GLY A 4 -19.64 -23.47 8.34
N THR A 5 -18.56 -23.61 9.11
CA THR A 5 -18.06 -22.49 9.92
C THR A 5 -17.44 -21.40 9.05
N THR A 6 -17.88 -20.16 9.22
CA THR A 6 -17.25 -18.98 8.59
C THR A 6 -15.91 -18.68 9.24
N LEU A 7 -14.88 -18.50 8.41
CA LEU A 7 -13.55 -18.10 8.83
C LEU A 7 -13.22 -16.73 8.24
N LEU A 8 -12.75 -15.82 9.10
CA LEU A 8 -12.21 -14.52 8.70
C LEU A 8 -10.73 -14.49 9.03
N VAL A 9 -9.90 -14.17 8.04
CA VAL A 9 -8.46 -14.00 8.23
C VAL A 9 -8.20 -12.56 8.63
N ASN A 10 -7.68 -12.35 9.84
CA ASN A 10 -7.31 -11.02 10.33
C ASN A 10 -5.91 -10.64 9.81
N ALA A 11 -5.84 -10.25 8.53
CA ALA A 11 -4.58 -9.84 7.90
C ALA A 11 -3.93 -8.64 8.60
N TRP A 12 -4.74 -7.70 9.13
CA TRP A 12 -4.25 -6.54 9.87
C TRP A 12 -3.44 -6.95 11.10
N ALA A 13 -3.96 -7.88 11.91
CA ALA A 13 -3.24 -8.37 13.08
C ALA A 13 -1.97 -9.14 12.70
N ILE A 14 -2.00 -9.92 11.62
CA ILE A 14 -0.81 -10.64 11.11
C ILE A 14 0.28 -9.67 10.66
N HIS A 15 -0.08 -8.59 9.96
CA HIS A 15 0.87 -7.58 9.48
C HIS A 15 1.41 -6.68 10.60
N ARG A 16 0.82 -6.73 11.80
CA ARG A 16 1.25 -5.96 12.97
C ARG A 16 1.72 -6.80 14.15
N ASP A 17 1.89 -8.11 13.97
CA ASP A 17 2.36 -8.98 15.04
C ASP A 17 3.85 -8.70 15.35
N PRO A 18 4.20 -8.23 16.57
CA PRO A 18 5.58 -7.91 16.94
C PRO A 18 6.49 -9.14 17.01
N ASN A 19 5.95 -10.36 17.06
CA ASN A 19 6.75 -11.59 16.99
C ASN A 19 7.19 -11.91 15.56
N THR A 20 6.48 -11.35 14.57
CA THR A 20 6.74 -11.57 13.14
C THR A 20 7.48 -10.38 12.52
N TRP A 21 7.16 -9.16 12.96
CA TRP A 21 7.61 -7.90 12.39
C TRP A 21 8.30 -7.02 13.45
N ASP A 22 9.57 -6.66 13.23
CA ASP A 22 10.28 -5.67 14.06
C ASP A 22 9.62 -4.28 13.97
N ASP A 23 9.23 -3.64 15.06
CA ASP A 23 8.62 -2.29 15.01
C ASP A 23 7.45 -2.21 13.98
N PRO A 24 6.37 -2.99 14.20
CA PRO A 24 5.32 -3.24 13.20
C PRO A 24 4.48 -2.01 12.86
N ASP A 25 4.43 -1.04 13.76
CA ASP A 25 3.58 0.14 13.63
C ASP A 25 4.26 1.27 12.84
N SER A 26 5.55 1.14 12.55
CA SER A 26 6.35 2.14 11.83
C SER A 26 6.40 1.87 10.33
N PHE A 27 6.23 2.92 9.53
CA PHE A 27 6.44 2.87 8.08
C PHE A 27 7.93 2.80 7.76
N LYS A 28 8.44 1.59 7.48
CA LYS A 28 9.86 1.29 7.23
C LYS A 28 10.03 0.52 5.91
N PRO A 29 10.06 1.20 4.75
CA PRO A 29 10.22 0.56 3.44
C PRO A 29 11.47 -0.31 3.34
N GLU A 30 12.55 0.09 4.01
CA GLU A 30 13.87 -0.55 3.99
C GLU A 30 13.81 -1.99 4.53
N ARG A 31 12.78 -2.32 5.32
CA ARG A 31 12.54 -3.68 5.80
C ARG A 31 12.40 -4.69 4.65
N PHE A 32 11.85 -4.26 3.53
CA PHE A 32 11.57 -5.11 2.38
C PHE A 32 12.75 -5.22 1.40
N GLU A 33 13.91 -4.64 1.71
CA GLU A 33 15.14 -4.86 0.93
C GLU A 33 15.62 -6.32 1.02
N LYS A 34 15.22 -7.05 2.08
CA LYS A 34 15.44 -8.49 2.21
C LYS A 34 14.23 -9.25 1.67
N GLU A 35 14.46 -10.09 0.66
CA GLU A 35 13.39 -10.85 -0.02
C GLU A 35 12.58 -11.74 0.94
N GLU A 36 13.21 -12.27 1.99
CA GLU A 36 12.56 -13.09 3.02
C GLU A 36 11.45 -12.34 3.79
N GLU A 37 11.61 -11.04 4.02
CA GLU A 37 10.60 -10.22 4.71
C GLU A 37 9.37 -9.99 3.81
N ALA A 38 9.57 -9.88 2.49
CA ALA A 38 8.46 -9.74 1.55
C ALA A 38 7.57 -10.99 1.51
N GLN A 39 8.12 -12.18 1.77
CA GLN A 39 7.36 -13.44 1.79
C GLN A 39 6.39 -13.54 2.98
N LYS A 40 6.63 -12.79 4.07
CA LYS A 40 5.75 -12.73 5.24
C LYS A 40 4.50 -11.87 4.99
N LEU A 41 4.52 -11.01 3.96
CA LEU A 41 3.44 -10.09 3.66
C LEU A 41 2.27 -10.78 2.93
N MET A 42 1.09 -10.75 3.54
CA MET A 42 -0.15 -11.31 2.98
C MET A 42 -1.05 -10.27 2.32
N ALA A 43 -0.53 -9.45 1.41
CA ALA A 43 -1.30 -8.37 0.77
C ALA A 43 -2.44 -8.88 -0.16
N PHE A 44 -2.23 -10.04 -0.79
CA PHE A 44 -3.15 -10.61 -1.78
C PHE A 44 -3.72 -11.97 -1.37
N GLY A 45 -3.61 -12.34 -0.09
CA GLY A 45 -3.96 -13.68 0.40
C GLY A 45 -3.00 -14.77 -0.11
N LEU A 46 -3.24 -16.01 0.31
CA LEU A 46 -2.43 -17.20 -0.04
C LEU A 46 -3.32 -18.40 -0.39
N GLY A 47 -2.74 -19.38 -1.09
CA GLY A 47 -3.39 -20.65 -1.42
C GLY A 47 -4.53 -20.52 -2.44
N ARG A 48 -5.52 -21.42 -2.36
CA ARG A 48 -6.60 -21.57 -3.37
C ARG A 48 -7.53 -20.35 -3.51
N ARG A 49 -7.49 -19.41 -2.57
CA ARG A 49 -8.35 -18.21 -2.54
C ARG A 49 -7.52 -16.92 -2.57
N SER A 50 -6.26 -17.01 -2.96
CA SER A 50 -5.45 -15.81 -3.22
C SER A 50 -6.08 -14.97 -4.34
N CYS A 51 -5.80 -13.67 -4.31
CA CYS A 51 -6.32 -12.73 -5.28
C CYS A 51 -5.80 -13.11 -6.69
N PRO A 52 -6.69 -13.42 -7.64
CA PRO A 52 -6.27 -13.76 -9.01
C PRO A 52 -5.65 -12.57 -9.74
N GLY A 53 -5.89 -11.34 -9.26
CA GLY A 53 -5.33 -10.11 -9.83
C GLY A 53 -3.99 -9.68 -9.24
N SER A 54 -3.36 -10.46 -8.36
CA SER A 54 -2.12 -10.06 -7.65
C SER A 54 -1.00 -9.65 -8.62
N GLY A 55 -0.75 -10.45 -9.66
CA GLY A 55 0.28 -10.17 -10.66
C GLY A 55 -0.02 -8.90 -11.49
N LEU A 56 -1.29 -8.64 -11.80
CA LEU A 56 -1.71 -7.42 -12.49
C LEU A 56 -1.54 -6.20 -11.58
N ALA A 57 -2.00 -6.30 -10.34
CA ALA A 57 -1.91 -5.22 -9.36
C ALA A 57 -0.46 -4.80 -9.13
N GLN A 58 0.46 -5.75 -8.94
CA GLN A 58 1.89 -5.46 -8.76
C GLN A 58 2.49 -4.68 -9.95
N ARG A 59 2.17 -5.10 -11.19
CA ARG A 59 2.65 -4.42 -12.40
C ARG A 59 2.09 -3.00 -12.53
N ILE A 60 0.78 -2.85 -12.31
CA ILE A 60 0.12 -1.55 -12.42
C ILE A 60 0.60 -0.60 -11.33
N LEU A 61 0.72 -1.07 -10.08
CA LEU A 61 1.19 -0.25 -8.96
C LEU A 61 2.61 0.25 -9.18
N GLY A 62 3.52 -0.62 -9.60
CA GLY A 62 4.90 -0.22 -9.92
C GLY A 62 4.96 0.82 -11.03
N LEU A 63 4.24 0.60 -12.13
CA LEU A 63 4.19 1.54 -13.25
C LEU A 63 3.57 2.89 -12.82
N ALA A 64 2.42 2.86 -12.17
CA ALA A 64 1.71 4.07 -11.77
C ALA A 64 2.53 4.89 -10.77
N LEU A 65 3.07 4.26 -9.72
CA LEU A 65 3.92 4.96 -8.74
C LEU A 65 5.19 5.49 -9.38
N GLY A 66 5.87 4.69 -10.21
CA GLY A 66 7.05 5.12 -10.95
C GLY A 66 6.78 6.34 -11.81
N SER A 67 5.71 6.33 -12.61
CA SER A 67 5.30 7.48 -13.42
C SER A 67 4.94 8.70 -12.58
N LEU A 68 4.20 8.54 -11.48
CA LEU A 68 3.80 9.66 -10.61
C LEU A 68 5.00 10.31 -9.91
N ILE A 69 5.96 9.51 -9.45
CA ILE A 69 7.19 10.00 -8.79
C ILE A 69 8.13 10.65 -9.82
N GLN A 70 8.28 10.01 -10.98
CA GLN A 70 9.17 10.48 -12.03
C GLN A 70 8.68 11.80 -12.63
N CYS A 71 7.37 11.95 -12.87
CA CYS A 71 6.84 13.08 -13.62
C CYS A 71 6.46 14.28 -12.75
N PHE A 72 6.23 14.10 -11.46
CA PHE A 72 5.67 15.13 -10.60
C PHE A 72 6.45 15.33 -9.30
N GLU A 73 6.37 16.55 -8.78
CA GLU A 73 6.72 16.91 -7.41
C GLU A 73 5.44 17.01 -6.58
N TRP A 74 5.46 16.39 -5.40
CA TRP A 74 4.30 16.25 -4.54
C TRP A 74 4.47 17.10 -3.28
N GLU A 75 3.48 17.92 -2.99
CA GLU A 75 3.42 18.76 -1.80
C GLU A 75 2.09 18.58 -1.08
N ARG A 76 2.10 18.82 0.24
CA ARG A 76 0.88 18.92 1.02
C ARG A 76 0.17 20.23 0.69
N VAL A 77 -1.17 20.25 0.75
CA VAL A 77 -1.96 21.47 0.50
C VAL A 77 -1.68 22.55 1.57
N GLY A 78 -1.22 22.16 2.75
CA GLY A 78 -0.82 23.04 3.84
C GLY A 78 0.36 22.48 4.64
N LYS A 79 0.60 23.05 5.82
CA LYS A 79 1.71 22.64 6.71
C LYS A 79 1.38 21.42 7.57
N GLU A 80 0.09 21.14 7.76
CA GLU A 80 -0.39 20.00 8.55
C GLU A 80 0.02 18.67 7.94
N GLU A 81 0.19 17.65 8.77
CA GLU A 81 0.42 16.29 8.30
C GLU A 81 -0.84 15.69 7.64
N VAL A 82 -0.63 14.68 6.81
CA VAL A 82 -1.75 13.95 6.18
C VAL A 82 -2.42 13.09 7.24
N ASP A 83 -3.73 13.25 7.44
CA ASP A 83 -4.50 12.38 8.35
C ASP A 83 -4.49 10.93 7.84
N MET A 84 -3.89 10.02 8.62
CA MET A 84 -3.78 8.59 8.32
C MET A 84 -4.86 7.72 8.95
N LYS A 85 -5.86 8.30 9.64
CA LYS A 85 -6.97 7.55 10.21
C LYS A 85 -7.72 6.77 9.13
N GLU A 86 -8.08 5.54 9.49
CA GLU A 86 -8.79 4.61 8.62
C GLU A 86 -10.29 4.95 8.59
N GLY A 87 -10.89 4.87 7.41
CA GLY A 87 -12.33 4.94 7.22
C GLY A 87 -13.00 3.58 7.39
N THR A 88 -14.32 3.54 7.28
CA THR A 88 -15.10 2.31 7.42
C THR A 88 -15.21 1.54 6.10
N GLY A 89 -15.05 0.21 6.13
CA GLY A 89 -15.30 -0.64 4.96
C GLY A 89 -14.63 -2.01 5.06
N ASN A 90 -14.78 -2.81 4.00
CA ASN A 90 -14.06 -4.09 3.84
C ASN A 90 -12.60 -3.89 3.41
N THR A 91 -12.28 -2.71 2.87
CA THR A 91 -10.91 -2.24 2.62
C THR A 91 -10.53 -1.24 3.69
N VAL A 92 -9.29 -0.74 3.65
CA VAL A 92 -8.77 0.26 4.60
C VAL A 92 -8.63 1.63 3.92
N PRO A 93 -9.73 2.31 3.55
CA PRO A 93 -9.64 3.64 2.95
C PRO A 93 -9.18 4.67 4.00
N LYS A 94 -8.75 5.85 3.55
CA LYS A 94 -8.56 6.98 4.46
C LYS A 94 -9.92 7.51 4.94
N ALA A 95 -10.02 7.89 6.21
CA ALA A 95 -11.22 8.53 6.76
C ALA A 95 -11.52 9.86 6.04
N ILE A 96 -10.47 10.60 5.69
CA ILE A 96 -10.53 11.82 4.89
C ILE A 96 -9.76 11.56 3.59
N PRO A 97 -10.38 11.74 2.41
CA PRO A 97 -9.69 11.57 1.13
C PRO A 97 -8.43 12.44 1.03
N LEU A 98 -7.33 11.86 0.52
CA LEU A 98 -6.08 12.57 0.32
C LEU A 98 -6.28 13.73 -0.67
N LYS A 99 -5.84 14.92 -0.28
CA LYS A 99 -5.64 16.07 -1.16
C LYS A 99 -4.16 16.43 -1.14
N ALA A 100 -3.56 16.56 -2.32
CA ALA A 100 -2.16 16.91 -2.49
C ALA A 100 -2.00 17.88 -3.67
N VAL A 101 -0.96 18.70 -3.60
CA VAL A 101 -0.50 19.51 -4.72
C VAL A 101 0.46 18.67 -5.55
N CYS A 102 0.29 18.73 -6.86
CA CYS A 102 1.08 17.96 -7.81
C CYS A 102 1.60 18.92 -8.89
N LYS A 103 2.92 19.13 -8.94
CA LYS A 103 3.58 20.02 -9.90
C LYS A 103 4.33 19.18 -10.93
N ALA A 104 4.08 19.39 -12.21
CA ALA A 104 4.83 18.71 -13.27
C ALA A 104 6.31 19.11 -13.22
N ARG A 105 7.21 18.14 -13.34
CA ARG A 105 8.65 18.39 -13.40
C ARG A 105 9.05 18.97 -14.76
N PRO A 106 10.12 19.78 -14.85
CA PRO A 106 10.47 20.51 -16.08
C PRO A 106 10.64 19.65 -17.33
N PHE A 107 11.23 18.45 -17.21
CA PHE A 107 11.46 17.57 -18.36
C PHE A 107 10.16 17.09 -19.01
N LEU A 108 9.04 17.05 -18.26
CA LEU A 108 7.77 16.57 -18.77
C LEU A 108 7.25 17.46 -19.91
N HIS A 109 7.52 18.77 -19.85
CA HIS A 109 7.18 19.71 -20.92
C HIS A 109 7.81 19.33 -22.26
N ASN A 110 8.97 18.68 -22.26
CA ASN A 110 9.66 18.24 -23.48
C ASN A 110 9.12 16.92 -24.04
N ILE A 111 8.30 16.19 -23.29
CA ILE A 111 7.71 14.90 -23.69
C ILE A 111 6.29 15.08 -24.24
N ILE A 112 5.56 16.08 -23.71
CA ILE A 112 4.14 16.33 -24.04
C ILE A 112 3.93 17.47 -25.05
N SER A 113 5.00 18.15 -25.47
CA SER A 113 4.98 19.14 -26.57
C SER A 113 5.32 18.47 -27.89
#